data_AF-A0A951XVH3-F1
#
_entry.id   AF-A0A951XVH3-F1
#
_cell.length_a   1.000
_cell.length_b   1.000
_cell.length_c   1.000
_cell.angle_alpha   90.00
_cell.angle_beta   90.00
_cell.angle_gamma   90.00
#
_symmetry.space_group_name_H-M   'P 1'
#
loop_
_entity.id
_entity.type
_entity.pdbx_description
1 polymer ?
#
loop_
_entity_poly.entity_id
_entity_poly.type
_entity_poly.pdbx_seq_one_letter_code
_entity_poly.pdbx_strand_id
1 'polypeptide(L)'
;MTNRTTHCPRPNTAPCPGSQAFGAAVGTRHSRAFTIVELLVAIAVIALLVTLIVSIATQALSTQKEANTRGIMRGVELAIDQFALENPLRNTYDAARSRTFGPFPPYVLAGAPTSPDTVASLLEPDRQALPGSNGTLRERLTRDLGGNPASADSWVRTADPANLSSPHRLNDDNRALMAYLAAFAPATLNQVPSSALKPLAPNDPALPLGEFLNTNGRANLNTDPGHRQILGVHDAWGVPLDYFLALRVEWSPESDRFRIVDRVPMLRSLGIEREVYDARFSAKPLPGDSKRWIFSREMAGPLAIVANPATGLLDRTQSPRSRANGWVRAVAIGPADAVYEGRETYGYRPDLDPP
;
A
#
# COMPACT_ATOMS: atom_id res chain seq x y z
N MET A 1 20.76 11.84 43.06
CA MET A 1 21.29 10.75 43.91
C MET A 1 21.49 9.52 43.02
N THR A 2 22.74 9.03 43.00
CA THR A 2 23.26 7.76 42.47
C THR A 2 23.06 7.39 40.99
N ASN A 3 24.06 7.80 40.19
CA ASN A 3 24.54 7.15 38.96
C ASN A 3 24.83 5.65 39.17
N ARG A 4 24.47 4.82 38.20
CA ARG A 4 25.04 3.47 38.01
C ARG A 4 25.44 3.25 36.56
N THR A 5 26.70 3.56 36.30
CA THR A 5 27.47 3.17 35.12
C THR A 5 27.90 1.71 35.26
N THR A 6 27.35 0.81 34.45
CA THR A 6 27.87 -0.56 34.29
C THR A 6 28.91 -0.57 33.18
N HIS A 7 30.16 -0.56 33.65
CA HIS A 7 31.40 -0.75 32.92
C HIS A 7 31.62 -2.26 32.75
N CYS A 8 31.81 -2.75 31.53
CA CYS A 8 32.37 -4.09 31.29
C CYS A 8 33.74 -3.95 30.63
N PRO A 9 34.83 -4.33 31.32
CA PRO A 9 36.16 -4.36 30.75
C PRO A 9 36.51 -5.81 30.31
N ARG A 10 36.92 -6.00 29.06
CA ARG A 10 38.31 -6.34 28.69
C ARG A 10 38.47 -6.98 27.30
N PRO A 11 39.63 -6.73 26.67
CA PRO A 11 40.08 -7.35 25.44
C PRO A 11 40.79 -8.69 25.71
N ASN A 12 40.69 -9.64 24.79
CA ASN A 12 41.60 -10.78 24.70
C ASN A 12 42.19 -10.84 23.29
N THR A 13 43.31 -10.15 23.15
CA THR A 13 44.34 -10.40 22.14
C THR A 13 45.02 -11.74 22.47
N ALA A 14 44.83 -12.75 21.63
CA ALA A 14 45.70 -13.91 21.59
C ALA A 14 46.60 -13.82 20.34
N PRO A 15 47.91 -13.59 20.50
CA PRO A 15 48.88 -13.79 19.43
C PRO A 15 49.34 -15.25 19.44
N CYS A 16 49.06 -16.01 18.38
CA CYS A 16 49.68 -17.30 18.14
C CYS A 16 50.77 -17.14 17.06
N PRO A 17 52.06 -17.21 17.42
CA PRO A 17 53.16 -17.28 16.47
C PRO A 17 53.36 -18.76 16.07
N GLY A 18 52.74 -19.15 14.95
CA GLY A 18 52.94 -20.44 14.31
C GLY A 18 53.70 -20.28 13.00
N SER A 19 54.98 -19.97 13.07
CA SER A 19 55.90 -20.08 11.94
C SER A 19 56.10 -21.55 11.58
N GLN A 20 55.27 -22.07 10.67
CA GLN A 20 55.64 -23.23 9.86
C GLN A 20 56.20 -22.72 8.54
N ALA A 21 57.53 -22.78 8.45
CA ALA A 21 58.26 -22.61 7.22
C ALA A 21 57.87 -23.73 6.24
N PHE A 22 56.91 -23.44 5.36
CA PHE A 22 56.70 -24.23 4.16
C PHE A 22 57.84 -23.90 3.19
N GLY A 23 58.79 -24.85 3.11
CA GLY A 23 59.86 -24.83 2.12
C GLY A 23 59.29 -24.62 0.73
N ALA A 24 59.68 -23.52 0.10
CA ALA A 24 59.43 -23.23 -1.30
C ALA A 24 60.25 -24.19 -2.16
N ALA A 25 59.65 -25.32 -2.53
CA ALA A 25 60.07 -26.05 -3.71
C ALA A 25 59.67 -25.20 -4.93
N VAL A 26 60.59 -24.34 -5.37
CA VAL A 26 60.52 -23.63 -6.65
C VAL A 26 60.71 -24.66 -7.76
N GLY A 27 59.65 -25.41 -8.05
CA GLY A 27 59.54 -26.15 -9.28
C GLY A 27 59.49 -25.14 -10.42
N THR A 28 60.47 -25.21 -11.32
CA THR A 28 60.49 -24.46 -12.58
C THR A 28 59.25 -24.84 -13.39
N ARG A 29 58.16 -24.10 -13.16
CA ARG A 29 56.93 -24.24 -13.94
C ARG A 29 57.26 -23.82 -15.36
N HIS A 30 57.32 -24.80 -16.26
CA HIS A 30 57.26 -24.55 -17.69
C HIS A 30 56.01 -23.71 -17.98
N SER A 31 56.20 -22.42 -18.23
CA SER A 31 55.18 -21.54 -18.77
C SER A 31 54.92 -21.98 -20.21
N ARG A 32 54.07 -22.99 -20.39
CA ARG A 32 53.44 -23.21 -21.69
C ARG A 32 52.65 -21.94 -21.98
N ALA A 33 53.11 -21.20 -22.98
CA ALA A 33 52.41 -20.02 -23.47
C ALA A 33 51.00 -20.47 -23.85
N PHE A 34 50.01 -19.93 -23.14
CA PHE A 34 48.60 -20.17 -23.42
C PHE A 34 48.33 -19.73 -24.84
N THR A 35 47.75 -20.60 -25.65
CA THR A 35 47.40 -20.20 -27.02
C THR A 35 46.28 -19.17 -26.95
N ILE A 36 46.30 -18.17 -27.84
CA ILE A 36 45.24 -17.15 -27.92
C ILE A 36 43.85 -17.81 -28.01
N VAL A 37 43.76 -18.96 -28.70
CA VAL A 37 42.54 -19.75 -28.83
C VAL A 37 42.05 -20.27 -27.47
N GLU A 38 42.93 -20.80 -26.64
CA GLU A 38 42.57 -21.33 -25.32
C GLU A 38 42.05 -20.22 -24.39
N LEU A 39 42.65 -19.03 -24.46
CA LEU A 39 42.16 -17.86 -23.74
C LEU A 39 40.76 -17.44 -24.24
N LEU A 40 40.54 -17.45 -25.56
CA LEU A 40 39.26 -17.09 -26.17
C LEU A 40 38.14 -18.07 -25.77
N VAL A 41 38.44 -19.37 -25.75
CA VAL A 41 37.50 -20.39 -25.28
C VAL A 41 37.16 -20.18 -23.79
N ALA A 42 38.15 -19.87 -22.95
CA ALA A 42 37.93 -19.64 -21.52
C ALA A 42 37.00 -18.45 -21.27
N ILE A 43 37.20 -17.31 -21.94
CA ILE A 43 36.31 -16.15 -21.78
C ILE A 43 34.90 -16.42 -22.30
N ALA A 44 34.76 -17.21 -23.38
CA ALA A 44 33.45 -17.59 -23.91
C ALA A 44 32.66 -18.47 -22.92
N VAL A 45 33.32 -19.43 -22.28
CA VAL A 45 32.70 -20.27 -21.24
C VAL A 45 32.33 -19.44 -20.02
N ILE A 46 33.20 -18.54 -19.55
CA ILE A 46 32.90 -17.66 -18.41
C ILE A 46 31.71 -16.76 -18.71
N ALA A 47 31.64 -16.16 -19.91
CA ALA A 47 30.52 -15.32 -20.32
C ALA A 47 29.19 -16.10 -20.30
N LEU A 48 29.19 -17.34 -20.80
CA LEU A 48 28.02 -18.21 -20.78
C LEU A 48 27.60 -18.62 -19.36
N LEU A 49 28.54 -18.83 -18.45
CA LEU A 49 28.23 -19.14 -17.05
C LEU A 49 27.63 -17.92 -16.33
N VAL A 50 28.16 -16.72 -16.57
CA VAL A 50 27.66 -15.49 -15.94
C VAL A 50 26.21 -15.21 -16.36
N THR A 51 25.87 -15.37 -17.64
CA THR A 51 24.49 -15.12 -18.10
C THR A 51 23.47 -16.09 -17.48
N LEU A 52 23.85 -17.36 -17.30
CA LEU A 52 23.03 -18.35 -16.61
C LEU A 52 22.78 -17.96 -15.14
N ILE A 53 23.85 -17.59 -14.42
CA ILE A 53 23.76 -17.21 -12.99
C ILE A 53 22.88 -15.97 -12.82
N VAL A 54 23.04 -14.97 -13.68
CA VAL A 54 22.23 -13.73 -13.63
C VAL A 54 20.74 -14.05 -13.80
N SER A 55 20.38 -14.95 -14.71
CA SER A 55 18.98 -15.31 -14.97
C SER A 55 18.31 -16.01 -13.78
N ILE A 56 19.05 -16.85 -13.05
CA ILE A 56 18.54 -17.53 -11.84
C ILE A 56 18.44 -16.54 -10.68
N ALA A 57 19.45 -15.67 -10.53
CA ALA A 57 19.49 -14.68 -9.46
C ALA A 57 18.30 -13.70 -9.53
N THR A 58 17.91 -13.25 -10.72
CA THR A 58 16.77 -12.33 -10.89
C THR A 58 15.44 -12.97 -10.48
N GLN A 59 15.22 -14.24 -10.81
CA GLN A 59 14.02 -14.97 -10.38
C GLN A 59 13.99 -15.15 -8.87
N ALA A 60 15.11 -15.59 -8.27
CA ALA A 60 15.22 -15.76 -6.82
C ALA A 60 14.96 -14.45 -6.07
N LEU A 61 15.49 -13.33 -6.56
CA LEU A 61 15.26 -11.99 -6.00
C LEU A 61 13.78 -11.60 -6.10
N SER A 62 13.10 -11.86 -7.23
CA SER A 62 11.66 -11.56 -7.35
C SER A 62 10.81 -12.34 -6.35
N THR A 63 11.10 -13.63 -6.16
CA THR A 63 10.40 -14.48 -5.18
C THR A 63 10.67 -14.01 -3.75
N GLN A 64 11.90 -13.57 -3.46
CA GLN A 64 12.25 -12.99 -2.16
C GLN A 64 11.50 -11.67 -1.91
N LYS A 65 11.44 -10.78 -2.90
CA LYS A 65 10.67 -9.52 -2.81
C LYS A 65 9.18 -9.78 -2.61
N GLU A 66 8.61 -10.78 -3.28
CA GLU A 66 7.21 -11.18 -3.09
C GLU A 66 6.95 -11.74 -1.69
N ALA A 67 7.81 -12.63 -1.21
CA ALA A 67 7.71 -13.14 0.16
C ALA A 67 7.84 -12.01 1.20
N ASN A 68 8.77 -11.08 1.00
CA ASN A 68 8.96 -9.92 1.87
C ASN A 68 7.73 -8.99 1.83
N THR A 69 7.16 -8.73 0.65
CA THR A 69 5.96 -7.91 0.49
C THR A 69 4.76 -8.52 1.20
N ARG A 70 4.55 -9.84 1.09
CA ARG A 70 3.52 -10.54 1.89
C ARG A 70 3.78 -10.41 3.39
N GLY A 71 5.05 -10.44 3.81
CA GLY A 71 5.44 -10.20 5.20
C GLY A 71 5.04 -8.81 5.69
N ILE A 72 5.32 -7.77 4.89
CA ILE A 72 4.93 -6.38 5.16
C ILE A 72 3.40 -6.27 5.24
N MET A 73 2.68 -6.85 4.28
CA MET A 73 1.21 -6.84 4.24
C MET A 73 0.60 -7.46 5.51
N ARG A 74 1.12 -8.60 5.98
CA ARG A 74 0.64 -9.22 7.23
C ARG A 74 0.82 -8.31 8.45
N GLY A 75 1.93 -7.58 8.52
CA GLY A 75 2.15 -6.59 9.59
C GLY A 75 1.10 -5.47 9.58
N VAL A 76 0.77 -4.97 8.39
CA VAL A 76 -0.29 -3.96 8.23
C VAL A 76 -1.67 -4.54 8.51
N GLU A 77 -1.96 -5.76 8.07
CA GLU A 77 -3.23 -6.45 8.36
C GLU A 77 -3.47 -6.62 9.86
N LEU A 78 -2.44 -6.98 10.63
CA LEU A 78 -2.56 -7.04 12.10
C LEU A 78 -2.92 -5.69 12.70
N ALA A 79 -2.38 -4.59 12.16
CA ALA A 79 -2.74 -3.24 12.59
C ALA A 79 -4.19 -2.87 12.19
N ILE A 80 -4.64 -3.28 11.01
CA ILE A 80 -6.04 -3.13 10.57
C ILE A 80 -6.99 -3.94 11.45
N ASP A 81 -6.64 -5.17 11.79
CA ASP A 81 -7.45 -6.03 12.65
C ASP A 81 -7.56 -5.45 14.07
N GLN A 82 -6.48 -4.87 14.61
CA GLN A 82 -6.52 -4.14 15.88
C GLN A 82 -7.42 -2.91 15.81
N PHE A 83 -7.32 -2.11 14.75
CA PHE A 83 -8.21 -0.97 14.52
C PHE A 83 -9.68 -1.43 14.47
N ALA A 84 -9.96 -2.53 13.77
CA ALA A 84 -11.29 -3.07 13.62
C ALA A 84 -11.85 -3.63 14.94
N LEU A 85 -11.00 -4.23 15.77
CA LEU A 85 -11.36 -4.73 17.09
C LEU A 85 -11.73 -3.58 18.05
N GLU A 86 -10.95 -2.50 18.05
CA GLU A 86 -11.23 -1.31 18.85
C GLU A 86 -12.44 -0.52 18.31
N ASN A 87 -12.63 -0.55 17.00
CA ASN A 87 -13.67 0.16 16.26
C ASN A 87 -13.86 1.62 16.75
N PRO A 88 -12.79 2.44 16.72
CA PRO A 88 -12.82 3.77 17.33
C PRO A 88 -13.84 4.71 16.67
N LEU A 89 -14.23 4.43 15.42
CA LEU A 89 -15.14 5.24 14.63
C LEU A 89 -16.55 4.66 14.52
N ARG A 90 -16.92 3.75 15.43
CA ARG A 90 -18.23 3.06 15.45
C ARG A 90 -19.41 4.02 15.33
N ASN A 91 -19.38 5.13 16.06
CA ASN A 91 -20.48 6.11 16.07
C ASN A 91 -20.63 6.84 14.73
N THR A 92 -19.56 6.91 13.93
CA THR A 92 -19.54 7.59 12.64
C THR A 92 -19.90 6.64 11.50
N TYR A 93 -19.33 5.42 11.49
CA TYR A 93 -19.39 4.53 10.31
C TYR A 93 -20.12 3.18 10.52
N ASP A 94 -20.53 2.88 11.76
CA ASP A 94 -21.24 1.64 12.09
C ASP A 94 -22.61 1.93 12.76
N ALA A 95 -23.14 3.14 12.57
CA ALA A 95 -24.49 3.45 13.02
C ALA A 95 -25.51 2.58 12.28
N ALA A 96 -26.61 2.20 12.96
CA ALA A 96 -27.63 1.30 12.40
C ALA A 96 -28.22 1.78 11.06
N ARG A 97 -28.16 3.09 10.79
CA ARG A 97 -28.64 3.73 9.56
C ARG A 97 -27.55 4.05 8.53
N SER A 98 -26.27 3.80 8.86
CA SER A 98 -25.10 4.19 8.08
C SER A 98 -24.02 3.11 8.18
N ARG A 99 -24.31 1.90 7.69
CA ARG A 99 -23.32 0.81 7.59
C ARG A 99 -22.39 1.06 6.40
N THR A 100 -21.51 2.01 6.59
CA THR A 100 -20.59 2.56 5.61
C THR A 100 -19.34 1.68 5.58
N PHE A 101 -18.21 2.14 6.12
CA PHE A 101 -16.96 1.38 6.16
C PHE A 101 -16.95 0.26 7.23
N GLY A 102 -17.93 0.25 8.14
CA GLY A 102 -17.96 -0.70 9.24
C GLY A 102 -16.81 -0.44 10.22
N PRO A 103 -16.15 -1.49 10.76
CA PRO A 103 -15.06 -1.31 11.72
C PRO A 103 -13.71 -0.95 11.07
N PHE A 104 -13.60 -0.92 9.74
CA PHE A 104 -12.32 -0.76 9.05
C PHE A 104 -11.96 0.71 8.80
N PRO A 105 -10.66 1.04 8.63
CA PRO A 105 -10.22 2.40 8.34
C PRO A 105 -10.91 2.98 7.09
N PRO A 106 -11.58 4.14 7.20
CA PRO A 106 -12.23 4.77 6.06
C PRO A 106 -11.20 5.48 5.16
N TYR A 107 -11.58 5.73 3.91
CA TYR A 107 -10.78 6.52 2.96
C TYR A 107 -11.71 7.27 2.00
N VAL A 108 -11.14 8.12 1.14
CA VAL A 108 -11.94 8.91 0.20
C VAL A 108 -12.18 8.11 -1.07
N LEU A 109 -13.45 7.84 -1.39
CA LEU A 109 -13.83 7.00 -2.53
C LEU A 109 -13.90 7.76 -3.86
N ALA A 110 -13.50 7.09 -4.95
CA ALA A 110 -13.63 7.57 -6.32
C ALA A 110 -15.08 7.76 -6.71
N GLY A 111 -15.32 8.81 -7.50
CA GLY A 111 -16.65 9.19 -7.96
C GLY A 111 -17.39 10.04 -6.92
N ALA A 112 -18.05 11.09 -7.39
CA ALA A 112 -19.12 11.68 -6.59
C ALA A 112 -20.29 10.68 -6.55
N PRO A 113 -21.04 10.57 -5.44
CA PRO A 113 -22.26 9.78 -5.37
C PRO A 113 -23.34 10.47 -6.24
N THR A 114 -23.20 10.35 -7.56
CA THR A 114 -24.13 10.92 -8.55
C THR A 114 -25.36 10.04 -8.75
N SER A 115 -25.26 8.76 -8.35
CA SER A 115 -26.34 7.78 -8.38
C SER A 115 -26.35 6.99 -7.07
N PRO A 116 -27.54 6.60 -6.55
CA PRO A 116 -27.65 5.79 -5.33
C PRO A 116 -27.06 4.37 -5.45
N ASP A 117 -26.68 3.94 -6.67
CA ASP A 117 -26.16 2.58 -6.96
C ASP A 117 -24.66 2.52 -7.23
N THR A 118 -23.96 3.60 -6.93
CA THR A 118 -22.50 3.58 -6.99
C THR A 118 -21.97 2.92 -5.73
N VAL A 119 -20.84 2.20 -5.83
CA VAL A 119 -20.14 1.71 -4.64
C VAL A 119 -19.85 2.85 -3.65
N ALA A 120 -19.52 4.03 -4.16
CA ALA A 120 -19.31 5.23 -3.35
C ALA A 120 -20.57 5.66 -2.59
N SER A 121 -21.76 5.66 -3.20
CA SER A 121 -23.00 6.01 -2.49
C SER A 121 -23.45 4.98 -1.46
N LEU A 122 -23.02 3.72 -1.59
CA LEU A 122 -23.28 2.67 -0.60
C LEU A 122 -22.36 2.77 0.62
N LEU A 123 -21.11 3.21 0.41
CA LEU A 123 -20.10 3.29 1.46
C LEU A 123 -19.96 4.67 2.10
N GLU A 124 -20.19 5.77 1.38
CA GLU A 124 -20.03 7.09 1.97
C GLU A 124 -21.26 7.43 2.83
N PRO A 125 -21.07 7.94 4.07
CA PRO A 125 -22.18 8.55 4.79
C PRO A 125 -22.72 9.71 3.93
N ASP A 126 -24.04 9.90 3.93
CA ASP A 126 -24.71 10.91 3.10
C ASP A 126 -23.95 12.24 3.17
N ARG A 127 -23.32 12.65 2.06
CA ARG A 127 -22.45 13.83 2.00
C ARG A 127 -23.21 15.11 2.37
N GLN A 128 -24.53 15.12 2.21
CA GLN A 128 -25.38 16.25 2.59
C GLN A 128 -25.58 16.36 4.12
N ALA A 129 -25.35 15.27 4.87
CA ALA A 129 -25.52 15.25 6.32
C ALA A 129 -24.29 15.76 7.09
N LEU A 130 -23.22 16.18 6.40
CA LEU A 130 -21.97 16.60 7.02
C LEU A 130 -21.68 18.08 6.68
N PRO A 131 -22.08 19.03 7.55
CA PRO A 131 -21.84 20.46 7.32
C PRO A 131 -20.34 20.75 7.19
N GLY A 132 -19.94 21.36 6.07
CA GLY A 132 -18.60 21.97 5.92
C GLY A 132 -17.46 21.05 5.47
N SER A 133 -17.71 19.82 5.00
CA SER A 133 -16.66 18.99 4.38
C SER A 133 -16.73 19.06 2.85
N ASN A 134 -15.66 19.53 2.19
CA ASN A 134 -15.48 19.45 0.73
C ASN A 134 -15.16 18.03 0.24
N GLY A 135 -15.26 17.02 1.12
CA GLY A 135 -14.95 15.63 0.81
C GLY A 135 -13.46 15.35 0.63
N THR A 136 -12.58 16.25 1.08
CA THR A 136 -11.14 16.00 1.06
C THR A 136 -10.72 15.02 2.15
N LEU A 137 -9.62 14.30 1.93
CA LEU A 137 -9.07 13.37 2.94
C LEU A 137 -8.71 14.11 4.23
N ARG A 138 -8.11 15.30 4.11
CA ARG A 138 -7.72 16.16 5.23
C ARG A 138 -8.90 16.52 6.13
N GLU A 139 -10.01 16.98 5.55
CA GLU A 139 -11.22 17.33 6.31
C GLU A 139 -11.86 16.10 6.97
N ARG A 140 -11.87 14.96 6.28
CA ARG A 140 -12.35 13.69 6.84
C ARG A 140 -11.54 13.28 8.07
N LEU A 141 -10.21 13.21 7.93
CA LEU A 141 -9.32 12.84 9.03
C LEU A 141 -9.48 13.80 10.20
N THR A 142 -9.53 15.11 9.93
CA THR A 142 -9.77 16.13 10.97
C THR A 142 -11.05 15.85 11.74
N ARG A 143 -12.16 15.61 11.05
CA ARG A 143 -13.46 15.31 11.67
C ARG A 143 -13.40 14.02 12.49
N ASP A 144 -12.84 12.96 11.92
CA ASP A 144 -12.84 11.63 12.54
C ASP A 144 -11.94 11.58 13.80
N LEU A 145 -11.00 12.51 13.92
CA LEU A 145 -10.18 12.74 15.12
C LEU A 145 -10.84 13.69 16.14
N GLY A 146 -12.07 14.15 15.88
CA GLY A 146 -12.80 15.08 16.74
C GLY A 146 -12.48 16.56 16.52
N GLY A 147 -11.78 16.90 15.44
CA GLY A 147 -11.44 18.27 15.06
C GLY A 147 -12.54 19.01 14.30
N ASN A 148 -12.43 20.34 14.29
CA ASN A 148 -13.26 21.19 13.44
C ASN A 148 -12.65 21.24 12.03
N PRO A 149 -13.39 20.88 10.95
CA PRO A 149 -12.90 20.97 9.57
C PRO A 149 -12.37 22.36 9.17
N ALA A 150 -12.89 23.45 9.76
CA ALA A 150 -12.38 24.80 9.54
C ALA A 150 -10.94 25.01 10.07
N SER A 151 -10.47 24.12 10.93
CA SER A 151 -9.11 24.09 11.49
C SER A 151 -8.29 22.90 11.00
N ALA A 152 -8.64 22.31 9.84
CA ALA A 152 -8.02 21.08 9.37
C ALA A 152 -6.48 21.11 9.34
N ASP A 153 -5.88 22.27 9.05
CA ASP A 153 -4.42 22.43 9.01
C ASP A 153 -3.72 22.26 10.37
N SER A 154 -4.42 22.42 11.49
CA SER A 154 -3.85 22.16 12.82
C SER A 154 -3.90 20.69 13.22
N TRP A 155 -4.70 19.89 12.52
CA TRP A 155 -4.93 18.47 12.78
C TRP A 155 -4.19 17.58 11.79
N VAL A 156 -4.24 17.91 10.51
CA VAL A 156 -3.77 17.05 9.44
C VAL A 156 -3.17 17.91 8.34
N ARG A 157 -1.96 17.59 7.93
CA ARG A 157 -1.32 18.22 6.77
C ARG A 157 -0.84 17.14 5.81
N THR A 158 -1.33 17.20 4.59
CA THR A 158 -1.03 16.26 3.50
C THR A 158 -0.47 17.02 2.30
N ALA A 159 0.23 16.35 1.40
CA ALA A 159 0.65 16.94 0.13
C ALA A 159 -0.60 17.34 -0.68
N ASP A 160 -0.63 18.62 -1.04
CA ASP A 160 -1.65 19.42 -1.74
C ASP A 160 -3.07 18.81 -1.95
N PRO A 161 -4.09 19.25 -1.18
CA PRO A 161 -5.48 18.82 -1.33
C PRO A 161 -6.28 19.55 -2.43
N ALA A 162 -5.74 20.59 -3.07
CA ALA A 162 -6.55 21.49 -3.90
C ALA A 162 -6.78 20.99 -5.34
N ASN A 163 -5.88 20.17 -5.88
CA ASN A 163 -5.99 19.72 -7.27
C ASN A 163 -6.37 18.23 -7.36
N LEU A 164 -7.61 17.95 -7.78
CA LEU A 164 -8.12 16.60 -8.04
C LEU A 164 -7.28 15.81 -9.05
N SER A 165 -6.53 16.50 -9.93
CA SER A 165 -5.64 15.85 -10.90
C SER A 165 -4.19 15.72 -10.41
N SER A 166 -3.90 16.06 -9.15
CA SER A 166 -2.56 15.98 -8.60
C SER A 166 -2.13 14.51 -8.44
N PRO A 167 -0.93 14.12 -8.92
CA PRO A 167 -0.34 12.80 -8.64
C PRO A 167 -0.26 12.48 -7.14
N HIS A 168 -0.28 13.49 -6.26
CA HIS A 168 -0.24 13.29 -4.82
C HIS A 168 -1.49 12.64 -4.24
N ARG A 169 -2.64 12.72 -4.94
CA ARG A 169 -3.88 12.07 -4.53
C ARG A 169 -3.89 10.57 -4.80
N LEU A 170 -2.94 10.09 -5.59
CA LEU A 170 -2.91 8.69 -6.01
C LEU A 170 -2.71 7.68 -4.89
N ASN A 171 -2.24 8.17 -3.75
CA ASN A 171 -1.99 7.39 -2.54
C ASN A 171 -2.88 7.86 -1.38
N ASP A 172 -4.04 8.48 -1.66
CA ASP A 172 -4.97 8.95 -0.62
C ASP A 172 -5.52 7.79 0.24
N ASP A 173 -5.64 6.59 -0.32
CA ASP A 173 -5.99 5.36 0.40
C ASP A 173 -4.89 4.91 1.37
N ASN A 174 -3.65 4.83 0.91
CA ASN A 174 -2.49 4.50 1.75
C ASN A 174 -2.31 5.56 2.84
N ARG A 175 -2.42 6.84 2.46
CA ARG A 175 -2.36 7.98 3.39
C ARG A 175 -3.46 7.92 4.44
N ALA A 176 -4.70 7.63 4.03
CA ALA A 176 -5.83 7.47 4.96
C ALA A 176 -5.57 6.32 5.92
N LEU A 177 -5.26 5.13 5.39
CA LEU A 177 -4.96 3.94 6.18
C LEU A 177 -3.90 4.25 7.24
N MET A 178 -2.77 4.80 6.82
CA MET A 178 -1.64 5.04 7.70
C MET A 178 -1.92 6.14 8.73
N ALA A 179 -2.69 7.17 8.39
CA ALA A 179 -3.13 8.16 9.35
C ALA A 179 -4.04 7.53 10.43
N TYR A 180 -5.01 6.69 10.06
CA TYR A 180 -5.87 5.99 11.03
C TYR A 180 -5.09 5.01 11.90
N LEU A 181 -4.21 4.20 11.32
CA LEU A 181 -3.39 3.26 12.07
C LEU A 181 -2.43 3.99 13.02
N ALA A 182 -1.84 5.12 12.60
CA ALA A 182 -0.98 5.92 13.47
C ALA A 182 -1.75 6.57 14.64
N ALA A 183 -3.01 6.97 14.39
CA ALA A 183 -3.87 7.58 15.41
C ALA A 183 -4.34 6.57 16.46
N PHE A 184 -4.86 5.43 16.00
CA PHE A 184 -5.64 4.51 16.82
C PHE A 184 -4.95 3.18 17.10
N ALA A 185 -4.03 2.74 16.25
CA ALA A 185 -3.32 1.46 16.40
C ALA A 185 -1.78 1.61 16.38
N PRO A 186 -1.17 2.57 17.13
CA PRO A 186 0.25 2.86 17.02
C PRO A 186 1.16 1.70 17.47
N ALA A 187 0.72 0.90 18.45
CA ALA A 187 1.51 -0.19 18.98
C ALA A 187 1.68 -1.35 17.98
N THR A 188 0.62 -1.68 17.22
CA THR A 188 0.67 -2.71 16.17
C THR A 188 1.36 -2.18 14.92
N LEU A 189 1.20 -0.88 14.60
CA LEU A 189 1.91 -0.27 13.48
C LEU A 189 3.44 -0.36 13.62
N ASN A 190 3.96 -0.31 14.85
CA ASN A 190 5.40 -0.51 15.12
C ASN A 190 5.93 -1.90 14.74
N GLN A 191 5.06 -2.87 14.45
CA GLN A 191 5.45 -4.20 13.96
C GLN A 191 5.75 -4.19 12.45
N VAL A 192 5.29 -3.17 11.72
CA VAL A 192 5.64 -2.99 10.31
C VAL A 192 7.12 -2.60 10.23
N PRO A 193 7.94 -3.27 9.41
CA PRO A 193 9.36 -2.93 9.28
C PRO A 193 9.55 -1.46 8.94
N SER A 194 10.39 -0.75 9.68
CA SER A 194 10.66 0.67 9.43
C SER A 194 11.20 0.94 8.03
N SER A 195 11.88 -0.04 7.40
CA SER A 195 12.33 0.02 6.00
C SER A 195 11.19 0.10 4.98
N ALA A 196 9.99 -0.35 5.34
CA ALA A 196 8.78 -0.28 4.53
C ALA A 196 8.02 1.04 4.73
N LEU A 197 8.30 1.78 5.80
CA LEU A 197 7.63 3.06 6.12
C LEU A 197 8.44 4.21 5.52
N LYS A 198 7.91 4.85 4.47
CA LYS A 198 8.58 5.97 3.77
C LYS A 198 7.59 7.09 3.46
N PRO A 199 8.05 8.35 3.29
CA PRO A 199 7.17 9.44 2.86
C PRO A 199 6.51 9.14 1.50
N LEU A 200 5.21 9.44 1.36
CA LEU A 200 4.45 9.24 0.11
C LEU A 200 4.77 10.31 -0.95
N ALA A 201 5.08 11.53 -0.51
CA ALA A 201 5.50 12.63 -1.35
C ALA A 201 6.93 13.03 -0.96
N PRO A 202 7.96 12.49 -1.63
CA PRO A 202 9.34 12.86 -1.33
C PRO A 202 9.57 14.33 -1.71
N ASN A 203 10.04 15.12 -0.72
CA ASN A 203 10.60 16.46 -0.92
C ASN A 203 9.64 17.53 -1.50
N ASP A 204 8.37 17.54 -1.07
CA ASP A 204 7.52 18.70 -1.35
C ASP A 204 8.07 19.92 -0.58
N PRO A 205 8.59 20.97 -1.25
CA PRO A 205 9.12 22.15 -0.57
C PRO A 205 8.02 22.90 0.20
N ALA A 206 6.75 22.69 -0.13
CA ALA A 206 5.62 23.23 0.64
C ALA A 206 5.41 22.47 1.97
N LEU A 207 6.04 21.31 2.15
CA LEU A 207 5.97 20.46 3.34
C LEU A 207 7.38 20.09 3.83
N PRO A 208 8.15 21.04 4.39
CA PRO A 208 9.52 20.77 4.85
C PRO A 208 9.61 19.72 5.98
N LEU A 209 8.50 19.48 6.68
CA LEU A 209 8.39 18.47 7.74
C LEU A 209 7.70 17.17 7.26
N GLY A 210 7.36 17.10 5.96
CA GLY A 210 6.51 16.07 5.39
C GLY A 210 5.05 16.21 5.81
N GLU A 211 4.31 15.14 5.54
CA GLU A 211 2.91 15.01 5.94
C GLU A 211 2.82 14.62 7.42
N PHE A 212 1.83 15.17 8.12
CA PHE A 212 1.67 14.90 9.55
C PHE A 212 0.21 14.83 9.98
N LEU A 213 0.05 14.19 11.12
CA LEU A 213 -1.15 14.01 11.90
C LEU A 213 -0.90 14.56 13.30
N ASN A 214 -1.85 15.30 13.83
CA ASN A 214 -1.84 15.81 15.19
C ASN A 214 -3.14 15.40 15.89
N THR A 215 -3.05 14.36 16.72
CA THR A 215 -4.21 13.79 17.42
C THR A 215 -4.75 14.72 18.52
N ASN A 216 -3.99 15.74 18.92
CA ASN A 216 -4.37 16.67 20.00
C ASN A 216 -5.03 17.94 19.48
N GLY A 217 -5.01 18.18 18.15
CA GLY A 217 -5.61 19.36 17.53
C GLY A 217 -4.96 20.69 17.86
N ARG A 218 -3.82 20.71 18.57
CA ARG A 218 -3.13 21.92 19.02
C ARG A 218 -2.07 22.36 18.03
N ALA A 219 -2.13 23.62 17.60
CA ALA A 219 -1.37 24.17 16.46
C ALA A 219 0.18 24.20 16.56
N ASN A 220 0.80 23.72 17.66
CA ASN A 220 2.25 23.80 17.82
C ASN A 220 2.94 22.56 17.23
N LEU A 221 3.15 22.61 15.92
CA LEU A 221 3.50 21.48 15.05
C LEU A 221 4.79 20.72 15.39
N ASN A 222 5.75 21.31 16.10
CA ASN A 222 7.10 20.74 16.18
C ASN A 222 7.45 20.05 17.50
N THR A 223 6.61 20.19 18.53
CA THR A 223 6.94 19.67 19.87
C THR A 223 5.75 19.02 20.57
N ASP A 224 4.57 18.98 19.93
CA ASP A 224 3.40 18.38 20.55
C ASP A 224 3.55 16.85 20.59
N PRO A 225 3.37 16.19 21.75
CA PRO A 225 3.36 14.72 21.86
C PRO A 225 2.35 14.03 20.93
N GLY A 226 1.32 14.75 20.46
CA GLY A 226 0.32 14.25 19.51
C GLY A 226 0.77 14.28 18.05
N HIS A 227 1.93 14.86 17.74
CA HIS A 227 2.43 14.98 16.39
C HIS A 227 3.03 13.66 15.90
N ARG A 228 2.48 13.12 14.81
CA ARG A 228 2.92 11.89 14.16
C ARG A 228 3.11 12.16 12.67
N GLN A 229 4.25 11.74 12.13
CA GLN A 229 4.47 11.81 10.70
C GLN A 229 3.56 10.80 9.98
N ILE A 230 2.91 11.21 8.89
CA ILE A 230 2.16 10.30 8.04
C ILE A 230 3.15 9.72 7.03
N LEU A 231 3.49 8.44 7.23
CA LEU A 231 4.33 7.67 6.32
C LEU A 231 3.43 6.71 5.54
N GLY A 232 3.78 6.45 4.29
CA GLY A 232 3.16 5.40 3.49
C GLY A 232 3.86 4.06 3.72
N VAL A 233 3.10 2.98 3.59
CA VAL A 233 3.69 1.63 3.51
C VAL A 233 4.07 1.34 2.08
N HIS A 234 5.32 0.94 1.88
CA HIS A 234 5.88 0.53 0.61
C HIS A 234 6.19 -0.96 0.64
N ASP A 235 6.05 -1.60 -0.52
CA ASP A 235 6.42 -2.99 -0.71
C ASP A 235 7.95 -3.18 -0.82
N ALA A 236 8.37 -4.42 -1.04
CA ALA A 236 9.79 -4.74 -1.21
C ALA A 236 10.41 -4.20 -2.51
N TRP A 237 9.59 -3.68 -3.43
CA TRP A 237 10.02 -2.99 -4.64
C TRP A 237 10.11 -1.47 -4.45
N GLY A 238 9.72 -0.96 -3.28
CA GLY A 238 9.73 0.46 -2.98
C GLY A 238 8.55 1.22 -3.56
N VAL A 239 7.48 0.53 -3.95
CA VAL A 239 6.22 1.09 -4.46
C VAL A 239 5.20 1.15 -3.31
N PRO A 240 4.42 2.23 -3.16
CA PRO A 240 3.36 2.30 -2.15
C PRO A 240 2.37 1.15 -2.34
N LEU A 241 1.93 0.53 -1.24
CA LEU A 241 0.83 -0.42 -1.26
C LEU A 241 -0.50 0.31 -1.49
N ASP A 242 -1.41 -0.30 -2.22
CA ASP A 242 -2.79 0.16 -2.30
C ASP A 242 -3.62 -0.47 -1.19
N TYR A 243 -4.52 0.30 -0.62
CA TYR A 243 -5.49 -0.16 0.37
C TYR A 243 -6.91 -0.01 -0.16
N PHE A 244 -7.71 -1.08 -0.04
CA PHE A 244 -9.12 -1.00 -0.40
C PHE A 244 -9.95 -2.00 0.41
N LEU A 245 -11.27 -1.78 0.42
CA LEU A 245 -12.22 -2.77 0.89
C LEU A 245 -12.78 -3.57 -0.29
N ALA A 246 -12.73 -4.90 -0.20
CA ALA A 246 -13.64 -5.75 -0.96
C ALA A 246 -14.97 -5.80 -0.24
N LEU A 247 -16.05 -5.46 -0.94
CA LEU A 247 -17.40 -5.41 -0.41
C LEU A 247 -18.22 -6.52 -1.03
N ARG A 248 -18.97 -7.25 -0.21
CA ARG A 248 -20.05 -8.09 -0.71
C ARG A 248 -21.32 -7.24 -0.78
N VAL A 249 -21.81 -7.05 -2.00
CA VAL A 249 -23.06 -6.32 -2.27
C VAL A 249 -24.17 -7.31 -2.61
N GLU A 250 -25.36 -7.05 -2.06
CA GLU A 250 -26.55 -7.83 -2.33
C GLU A 250 -27.71 -6.90 -2.66
N TRP A 251 -28.49 -7.27 -3.66
CA TRP A 251 -29.74 -6.60 -3.98
C TRP A 251 -30.81 -6.90 -2.93
N SER A 252 -31.39 -5.86 -2.33
CA SER A 252 -32.52 -5.97 -1.43
C SER A 252 -33.83 -5.71 -2.21
N PRO A 253 -34.71 -6.72 -2.37
CA PRO A 253 -35.99 -6.53 -3.06
C PRO A 253 -36.94 -5.61 -2.29
N GLU A 254 -36.84 -5.57 -0.96
CA GLU A 254 -37.70 -4.75 -0.09
C GLU A 254 -37.43 -3.25 -0.27
N SER A 255 -36.15 -2.88 -0.41
CA SER A 255 -35.74 -1.49 -0.54
C SER A 255 -35.46 -1.06 -1.98
N ASP A 256 -35.56 -2.00 -2.94
CA ASP A 256 -35.19 -1.83 -4.36
C ASP A 256 -33.80 -1.17 -4.51
N ARG A 257 -32.85 -1.59 -3.67
CA ARG A 257 -31.49 -1.03 -3.58
C ARG A 257 -30.46 -2.11 -3.26
N PHE A 258 -29.21 -1.86 -3.67
CA PHE A 258 -28.08 -2.62 -3.16
C PHE A 258 -27.81 -2.29 -1.70
N ARG A 259 -27.36 -3.29 -0.95
CA ARG A 259 -26.83 -3.14 0.40
C ARG A 259 -25.50 -3.87 0.53
N ILE A 260 -24.65 -3.36 1.40
CA ILE A 260 -23.38 -4.01 1.76
C ILE A 260 -23.66 -5.01 2.88
N VAL A 261 -23.34 -6.27 2.65
CA VAL A 261 -23.53 -7.35 3.64
C VAL A 261 -22.22 -7.79 4.27
N ASP A 262 -21.09 -7.61 3.59
CA ASP A 262 -19.77 -7.99 4.09
C ASP A 262 -18.67 -7.04 3.58
N ARG A 263 -17.55 -6.99 4.30
CA ARG A 263 -16.39 -6.12 4.03
C ARG A 263 -15.12 -6.85 4.41
N VAL A 264 -14.13 -6.83 3.53
CA VAL A 264 -12.81 -7.40 3.78
C VAL A 264 -11.76 -6.36 3.39
N PRO A 265 -10.90 -5.90 4.33
CA PRO A 265 -9.77 -5.06 3.99
C PRO A 265 -8.75 -5.86 3.20
N MET A 266 -8.21 -5.24 2.15
CA MET A 266 -7.22 -5.84 1.28
C MET A 266 -6.09 -4.85 1.02
N LEU A 267 -4.88 -5.40 0.92
CA LEU A 267 -3.71 -4.68 0.44
C LEU A 267 -3.30 -5.25 -0.92
N ARG A 268 -2.80 -4.39 -1.81
CA ARG A 268 -2.29 -4.78 -3.11
C ARG A 268 -0.92 -4.16 -3.36
N SER A 269 -0.03 -4.92 -3.98
CA SER A 269 1.21 -4.46 -4.57
C SER A 269 1.17 -4.77 -6.07
N LEU A 270 1.76 -3.87 -6.85
CA LEU A 270 1.92 -4.04 -8.30
C LEU A 270 3.03 -5.05 -8.65
N GLY A 271 3.95 -5.35 -7.72
CA GLY A 271 5.07 -6.26 -7.96
C GLY A 271 6.08 -5.75 -9.00
N ILE A 272 6.15 -4.43 -9.20
CA ILE A 272 7.04 -3.77 -10.19
C ILE A 272 8.08 -2.91 -9.49
N GLU A 273 9.25 -2.74 -10.11
CA GLU A 273 10.31 -1.87 -9.59
C GLU A 273 9.86 -0.40 -9.54
N ARG A 274 10.40 0.35 -8.57
CA ARG A 274 10.04 1.74 -8.33
C ARG A 274 10.24 2.64 -9.55
N GLU A 275 11.30 2.44 -10.31
CA GLU A 275 11.59 3.22 -11.51
C GLU A 275 10.50 3.04 -12.58
N VAL A 276 9.96 1.82 -12.69
CA VAL A 276 8.85 1.50 -13.61
C VAL A 276 7.55 2.14 -13.12
N TYR A 277 7.30 2.08 -11.81
CA TYR A 277 6.16 2.75 -11.18
C TYR A 277 6.21 4.27 -11.39
N ASP A 278 7.34 4.92 -11.13
CA ASP A 278 7.51 6.36 -11.31
C ASP A 278 7.39 6.75 -12.81
N ALA A 279 7.92 5.93 -13.72
CA ALA A 279 7.77 6.13 -15.16
C ALA A 279 6.30 6.05 -15.63
N ARG A 280 5.45 5.23 -14.98
CA ARG A 280 4.02 5.09 -15.30
C ARG A 280 3.28 6.42 -15.22
N PHE A 281 3.63 7.28 -14.25
CA PHE A 281 3.01 8.60 -14.09
C PHE A 281 3.41 9.61 -15.14
N SER A 282 4.48 9.33 -15.90
CA SER A 282 5.08 10.30 -16.80
C SER A 282 4.65 10.16 -18.26
N ALA A 283 4.27 8.97 -18.79
CA ALA A 283 4.25 8.87 -20.26
C ALA A 283 3.37 7.83 -21.00
N LYS A 284 2.76 6.77 -20.43
CA LYS A 284 1.83 5.86 -21.17
C LYS A 284 1.29 4.72 -20.28
N PRO A 285 0.11 4.14 -20.58
CA PRO A 285 -0.32 2.87 -19.99
C PRO A 285 0.73 1.78 -20.25
N LEU A 286 1.06 1.01 -19.21
CA LEU A 286 2.00 -0.10 -19.32
C LEU A 286 1.46 -1.15 -20.32
N PRO A 287 2.30 -1.71 -21.19
CA PRO A 287 1.89 -2.78 -22.09
C PRO A 287 1.58 -4.05 -21.27
N GLY A 288 0.29 -4.36 -21.13
CA GLY A 288 -0.29 -5.71 -21.02
C GLY A 288 0.13 -6.65 -19.89
N ASP A 289 1.09 -6.31 -19.04
CA ASP A 289 1.66 -7.25 -18.06
C ASP A 289 0.98 -7.15 -16.69
N SER A 290 -0.36 -7.22 -16.69
CA SER A 290 -1.23 -7.30 -15.50
C SER A 290 -1.02 -8.59 -14.68
N LYS A 291 0.01 -9.40 -14.98
CA LYS A 291 0.09 -10.81 -14.56
C LYS A 291 0.71 -11.08 -13.19
N ARG A 292 1.06 -10.07 -12.38
CA ARG A 292 1.68 -10.31 -11.06
C ARG A 292 1.24 -9.36 -9.95
N TRP A 293 -0.04 -9.03 -9.91
CA TRP A 293 -0.57 -8.40 -8.70
C TRP A 293 -0.39 -9.32 -7.50
N ILE A 294 0.09 -8.73 -6.41
CA ILE A 294 0.24 -9.43 -5.15
C ILE A 294 -0.82 -8.86 -4.23
N PHE A 295 -1.74 -9.72 -3.81
CA PHE A 295 -2.75 -9.36 -2.83
C PHE A 295 -2.39 -9.95 -1.47
N SER A 296 -2.80 -9.26 -0.42
CA SER A 296 -2.69 -9.79 0.94
C SER A 296 -3.62 -10.98 1.16
N ARG A 297 -4.77 -11.01 0.47
CA ARG A 297 -5.79 -12.05 0.49
C ARG A 297 -6.34 -12.30 -0.91
N GLU A 298 -6.86 -13.49 -1.17
CA GLU A 298 -7.62 -13.75 -2.40
C GLU A 298 -9.00 -13.08 -2.32
N MET A 299 -9.43 -12.47 -3.43
CA MET A 299 -10.77 -11.89 -3.50
C MET A 299 -11.81 -13.00 -3.62
N ALA A 300 -12.78 -13.01 -2.71
CA ALA A 300 -13.85 -14.00 -2.75
C ALA A 300 -14.73 -13.82 -4.00
N GLY A 301 -15.25 -14.94 -4.52
CA GLY A 301 -16.23 -14.97 -5.61
C GLY A 301 -17.66 -15.27 -5.12
N PRO A 302 -18.67 -15.11 -5.97
CA PRO A 302 -18.63 -14.49 -7.30
C PRO A 302 -18.50 -12.97 -7.22
N LEU A 303 -18.06 -12.35 -8.30
CA LEU A 303 -17.91 -10.89 -8.39
C LEU A 303 -19.24 -10.24 -8.77
N ALA A 304 -19.49 -9.05 -8.21
CA ALA A 304 -20.64 -8.27 -8.60
C ALA A 304 -20.43 -7.68 -10.00
N ILE A 305 -21.53 -7.57 -10.76
CA ILE A 305 -21.51 -6.99 -12.10
C ILE A 305 -21.59 -5.47 -11.97
N VAL A 306 -20.59 -4.79 -12.52
CA VAL A 306 -20.50 -3.33 -12.54
C VAL A 306 -20.83 -2.84 -13.94
N ALA A 307 -21.92 -2.08 -14.10
CA ALA A 307 -22.35 -1.50 -15.36
C ALA A 307 -21.37 -0.43 -15.88
N ASN A 308 -20.76 0.32 -14.96
CA ASN A 308 -19.75 1.32 -15.32
C ASN A 308 -18.52 1.22 -14.39
N PRO A 309 -17.41 0.63 -14.86
CA PRO A 309 -16.16 0.54 -14.10
C PRO A 309 -15.52 1.90 -13.79
N ALA A 310 -15.85 3.00 -14.46
CA ALA A 310 -15.27 4.30 -14.10
C ALA A 310 -15.93 4.89 -12.83
N THR A 311 -17.22 4.59 -12.63
CA THR A 311 -18.01 5.15 -11.52
C THR A 311 -18.37 4.15 -10.44
N GLY A 312 -18.07 2.86 -10.67
CA GLY A 312 -18.50 1.77 -9.80
C GLY A 312 -20.02 1.60 -9.78
N LEU A 313 -20.71 1.98 -10.86
CA LEU A 313 -22.17 1.83 -10.96
C LEU A 313 -22.52 0.35 -11.05
N LEU A 314 -23.29 -0.15 -10.09
CA LEU A 314 -23.75 -1.54 -10.08
C LEU A 314 -24.84 -1.78 -11.14
N ASP A 315 -24.78 -2.90 -11.83
CA ASP A 315 -25.73 -3.23 -12.90
C ASP A 315 -27.09 -3.68 -12.33
N ARG A 316 -28.11 -2.83 -12.48
CA ARG A 316 -29.50 -3.14 -12.12
C ARG A 316 -30.29 -3.85 -13.22
N THR A 317 -29.79 -3.82 -14.44
CA THR A 317 -30.58 -4.13 -15.65
C THR A 317 -30.59 -5.60 -16.01
N GLN A 318 -29.70 -6.41 -15.43
CA GLN A 318 -29.67 -7.84 -15.73
C GLN A 318 -30.78 -8.61 -15.01
N SER A 319 -31.54 -9.37 -15.79
CA SER A 319 -32.47 -10.37 -15.29
C SER A 319 -31.81 -11.76 -15.34
N PRO A 320 -31.81 -12.54 -14.24
CA PRO A 320 -32.37 -12.21 -12.93
C PRO A 320 -31.43 -11.33 -12.08
N ARG A 321 -31.99 -10.36 -11.35
CA ARG A 321 -31.27 -9.39 -10.47
C ARG A 321 -30.36 -10.06 -9.43
N SER A 322 -30.57 -11.35 -9.14
CA SER A 322 -29.69 -12.17 -8.29
C SER A 322 -28.27 -12.34 -8.84
N ARG A 323 -28.06 -12.13 -10.15
CA ARG A 323 -26.73 -12.15 -10.78
C ARG A 323 -25.91 -10.88 -10.52
N ALA A 324 -26.52 -9.83 -9.99
CA ALA A 324 -25.82 -8.60 -9.62
C ALA A 324 -25.23 -8.66 -8.19
N ASN A 325 -25.50 -9.74 -7.45
CA ASN A 325 -24.88 -9.98 -6.14
C ASN A 325 -23.43 -10.45 -6.31
N GLY A 326 -22.56 -10.05 -5.39
CA GLY A 326 -21.20 -10.54 -5.38
C GLY A 326 -20.22 -9.57 -4.72
N TRP A 327 -18.94 -9.80 -4.95
CA TRP A 327 -17.86 -8.99 -4.43
C TRP A 327 -17.46 -7.88 -5.40
N VAL A 328 -17.25 -6.68 -4.88
CA VAL A 328 -16.80 -5.49 -5.63
C VAL A 328 -15.71 -4.77 -4.86
N ARG A 329 -14.75 -4.17 -5.56
CA ARG A 329 -13.71 -3.33 -4.93
C ARG A 329 -14.25 -1.93 -4.66
N ALA A 330 -14.07 -1.42 -3.46
CA ALA A 330 -14.27 -0.01 -3.15
C ALA A 330 -13.02 0.79 -3.50
N VAL A 331 -13.07 1.58 -4.56
CA VAL A 331 -11.88 2.25 -5.10
C VAL A 331 -11.76 3.67 -4.56
N ALA A 332 -10.56 4.08 -4.13
CA ALA A 332 -10.29 5.43 -3.66
C ALA A 332 -10.30 6.48 -4.78
N ILE A 333 -10.31 7.79 -4.47
CA ILE A 333 -10.13 8.83 -5.49
C ILE A 333 -8.76 8.67 -6.11
N GLY A 334 -8.75 8.27 -7.38
CA GLY A 334 -7.57 8.22 -8.20
C GLY A 334 -6.55 7.19 -7.78
N PRO A 335 -6.83 5.88 -7.64
CA PRO A 335 -5.72 4.94 -7.76
C PRO A 335 -5.00 5.27 -9.08
N ALA A 336 -3.67 5.13 -9.08
CA ALA A 336 -2.81 5.27 -10.26
C ALA A 336 -3.36 4.57 -11.52
N ASP A 337 -4.26 3.64 -11.28
CA ASP A 337 -4.78 2.69 -12.22
C ASP A 337 -6.17 3.06 -12.76
N ALA A 338 -7.06 3.75 -12.04
CA ALA A 338 -8.45 3.95 -12.48
C ALA A 338 -8.59 4.70 -13.82
N VAL A 339 -7.60 5.52 -14.16
CA VAL A 339 -7.52 6.25 -15.42
C VAL A 339 -6.97 5.39 -16.56
N TYR A 340 -6.21 4.33 -16.25
CA TYR A 340 -5.49 3.48 -17.20
C TYR A 340 -6.00 2.01 -17.27
N GLU A 341 -6.83 1.64 -16.29
CA GLU A 341 -7.60 0.42 -15.98
C GLU A 341 -8.20 -0.44 -17.09
N GLY A 342 -8.50 0.16 -18.24
CA GLY A 342 -9.51 -0.44 -19.12
C GLY A 342 -10.77 -0.73 -18.30
N ARG A 343 -11.21 -1.97 -18.14
CA ARG A 343 -12.51 -2.33 -17.54
C ARG A 343 -12.44 -2.89 -16.10
N GLU A 344 -11.31 -2.74 -15.40
CA GLU A 344 -10.99 -3.54 -14.19
C GLU A 344 -11.00 -2.75 -12.87
N THR A 345 -11.42 -1.47 -12.91
CA THR A 345 -11.34 -0.59 -11.74
C THR A 345 -12.17 -1.12 -10.55
N TYR A 346 -13.36 -1.67 -10.78
CA TYR A 346 -14.21 -2.23 -9.70
C TYR A 346 -14.37 -3.76 -9.78
N GLY A 347 -13.92 -4.39 -10.87
CA GLY A 347 -13.98 -5.83 -11.08
C GLY A 347 -12.58 -6.43 -11.11
N TYR A 348 -12.26 -7.30 -10.15
CA TYR A 348 -11.12 -8.20 -10.29
C TYR A 348 -11.42 -9.17 -11.43
N ARG A 349 -10.50 -9.45 -12.34
CA ARG A 349 -10.68 -10.57 -13.29
C ARG A 349 -9.57 -11.56 -12.95
N PRO A 350 -9.85 -12.59 -12.12
CA PRO A 350 -8.82 -13.54 -11.71
C PRO A 350 -8.13 -14.18 -12.91
N ASP A 351 -8.88 -14.40 -14.00
CA ASP A 351 -8.42 -15.12 -15.17
C ASP A 351 -8.99 -14.52 -16.48
N LEU A 352 -8.13 -13.86 -17.25
CA LEU A 352 -8.08 -14.02 -18.70
C LEU A 352 -6.65 -14.43 -19.05
N ASP A 353 -6.26 -15.63 -18.62
CA ASP A 353 -5.88 -16.71 -19.53
C ASP A 353 -5.46 -17.91 -18.66
N PRO A 354 -6.13 -19.07 -18.74
CA PRO A 354 -5.44 -20.31 -18.39
C PRO A 354 -4.23 -20.51 -19.33
N PRO A 355 -3.18 -21.21 -18.89
CA PRO A 355 -1.93 -21.38 -19.63
C PRO A 355 -2.10 -22.00 -21.03
#